data_AF-A0A1W0ABT0-F1
#
_entry.id   AF-A0A1W0ABT0-F1
#
_cell.length_a   1.000
_cell.length_b   1.000
_cell.length_c   1.000
_cell.angle_alpha   90.00
_cell.angle_beta   90.00
_cell.angle_gamma   90.00
#
_symmetry.space_group_name_H-M   'P 1'
#
loop_
_entity.id
_entity.type
_entity.pdbx_description
1 polymer ?
#
loop_
_entity_poly.entity_id
_entity_poly.type
_entity_poly.pdbx_seq_one_letter_code
_entity_poly.pdbx_strand_id
1 'polypeptide(L)' 'MSLVFDGAQDHLATIPIVINTWPFTTATEQAFNAISKMNSVLDAIEEGCNVCEIMQCDFTVGYGGSPDTSGETTLDA' A
#
# COMPACT_ATOMS: atom_id res chain seq x y z
N MET A 1 -9.97 -28.05 -0.37
CA MET A 1 -8.52 -28.24 -0.31
C MET A 1 -8.11 -27.91 1.11
N SER A 2 -8.07 -28.90 2.00
CA SER A 2 -7.70 -28.68 3.41
C SER A 2 -6.20 -28.88 3.56
N LEU A 3 -5.52 -27.91 4.16
CA LEU A 3 -4.15 -28.07 4.61
C LEU A 3 -4.17 -28.38 6.11
N VAL A 4 -3.45 -29.44 6.49
CA VAL A 4 -3.17 -29.85 7.86
C VAL A 4 -1.77 -29.32 8.20
N PHE A 5 -1.62 -28.63 9.33
CA PHE A 5 -0.31 -28.18 9.83
C PHE A 5 0.20 -29.19 10.86
N ASP A 6 1.30 -29.88 10.53
CA ASP A 6 2.08 -30.65 11.49
C ASP A 6 3.13 -29.73 12.14
N GLY A 7 3.26 -29.83 13.47
CA GLY A 7 3.83 -28.81 14.35
C GLY A 7 5.35 -28.73 14.40
N ALA A 8 6.02 -28.51 13.27
CA ALA A 8 7.44 -28.15 13.25
C ALA A 8 7.60 -26.67 12.90
N GLN A 9 8.07 -25.86 13.86
CA GLN A 9 8.52 -24.48 13.62
C GLN A 9 9.82 -24.51 12.80
N ASP A 10 9.70 -24.65 11.50
CA ASP A 10 10.71 -24.21 10.55
C ASP A 10 10.48 -22.71 10.34
N HIS A 11 11.52 -21.87 10.45
CA HIS A 11 11.39 -20.44 10.18
C HIS A 11 11.18 -20.28 8.68
N LEU A 12 9.92 -20.42 8.25
CA LEU A 12 9.48 -20.06 6.91
C LEU A 12 10.09 -18.69 6.60
N ALA A 13 10.83 -18.60 5.50
CA ALA A 13 11.30 -17.31 5.02
C ALA A 13 10.08 -16.39 4.95
N THR A 14 10.09 -15.29 5.70
CA THR A 14 8.98 -14.34 5.70
C THR A 14 8.92 -13.73 4.31
N ILE A 15 8.00 -14.20 3.48
CA ILE A 15 7.76 -13.63 2.15
C ILE A 15 7.01 -12.32 2.37
N PRO A 16 7.54 -11.16 1.93
CA PRO A 16 6.81 -9.91 2.05
C PRO A 16 5.55 -9.96 1.17
N ILE A 17 4.42 -9.57 1.75
CA ILE A 17 3.13 -9.47 1.05
C ILE A 17 2.64 -8.03 1.21
N VAL A 18 2.30 -7.40 0.09
CA VAL A 18 1.70 -6.07 0.04
C VAL A 18 0.29 -6.20 -0.52
N ILE A 19 -0.67 -5.59 0.16
CA ILE A 19 -2.07 -5.54 -0.25
C ILE A 19 -2.54 -4.09 -0.09
N ASN A 20 -3.09 -3.52 -1.14
CA ASN A 20 -3.74 -2.21 -1.13
C ASN A 20 -5.16 -2.32 -1.69
N THR A 21 -5.98 -1.31 -1.41
CA THR A 21 -7.31 -1.21 -1.99
C THR A 21 -7.25 -0.72 -3.43
N TRP A 22 -8.23 -1.19 -4.21
CA TRP A 22 -8.47 -0.84 -5.62
C TRP A 22 -7.35 -1.32 -6.57
N PRO A 23 -7.52 -1.22 -7.91
CA PRO A 23 -6.52 -1.69 -8.87
C PRO A 23 -5.38 -0.68 -9.10
N PHE A 24 -4.85 -0.09 -8.03
CA PHE A 24 -3.74 0.88 -8.09
C PHE A 24 -2.39 0.15 -8.06
N THR A 25 -2.07 -0.54 -9.15
CA THR A 25 -0.91 -1.45 -9.22
C THR A 25 0.42 -0.74 -9.05
N THR A 26 0.54 0.52 -9.47
CA THR A 26 1.77 1.31 -9.28
C THR A 26 2.09 1.52 -7.80
N ALA A 27 1.07 1.74 -6.96
CA ALA A 27 1.24 1.87 -5.51
C ALA A 27 1.70 0.55 -4.89
N THR A 28 1.08 -0.58 -5.29
CA THR A 28 1.48 -1.92 -4.86
C THR A 28 2.92 -2.24 -5.25
N GLU A 29 3.32 -1.89 -6.48
CA GLU A 29 4.67 -2.12 -7.00
C GLU A 29 5.72 -1.31 -6.24
N GLN A 30 5.45 -0.02 -5.95
CA GLN A 30 6.38 0.80 -5.18
C GLN A 30 6.54 0.30 -3.74
N ALA A 31 5.43 -0.02 -3.06
CA ALA A 31 5.50 -0.62 -1.73
C ALA A 31 6.27 -1.95 -1.72
N PHE A 32 6.05 -2.81 -2.72
CA PHE A 32 6.79 -4.07 -2.84
C PHE A 32 8.28 -3.86 -3.10
N ASN A 33 8.64 -2.88 -3.94
CA ASN A 33 10.02 -2.49 -4.18
C ASN A 33 10.68 -1.93 -2.92
N ALA A 34 9.95 -1.15 -2.12
CA ALA A 34 10.43 -0.57 -0.88
C ALA A 34 10.69 -1.65 0.18
N ILE A 35 9.75 -2.56 0.45
CA ILE A 35 9.94 -3.66 1.43
C ILE A 35 11.03 -4.66 0.99
N SER A 36 11.28 -4.78 -0.31
CA SER A 36 12.35 -5.65 -0.83
C SER A 36 13.74 -5.03 -0.66
N LYS A 37 13.84 -3.70 -0.59
CA LYS A 37 15.10 -2.95 -0.47
C LYS A 37 15.39 -2.49 0.96
N MET A 38 14.34 -2.33 1.78
CA MET A 38 14.42 -1.73 3.12
C MET A 38 13.88 -2.69 4.19
N ASN A 39 14.42 -2.60 5.39
CA ASN A 39 14.01 -3.41 6.54
C ASN A 39 12.80 -2.83 7.30
N SER A 40 12.23 -1.70 6.83
CA SER A 40 11.11 -1.02 7.48
C SER A 40 9.81 -1.28 6.72
N VAL A 41 8.87 -1.96 7.38
CA VAL A 41 7.50 -2.14 6.87
C VAL A 41 6.78 -0.81 6.78
N LEU A 42 7.07 0.14 7.67
CA LEU A 42 6.42 1.44 7.69
C LEU A 42 6.77 2.25 6.44
N ASP A 43 8.06 2.30 6.09
CA ASP A 43 8.56 3.03 4.91
C ASP A 43 7.94 2.46 3.62
N ALA A 44 7.75 1.14 3.55
CA ALA A 44 7.12 0.51 2.40
C ALA A 44 5.65 0.91 2.22
N ILE A 45 4.91 1.07 3.33
CA ILE A 45 3.51 1.54 3.29
C ILE A 45 3.47 3.02 2.89
N GLU A 46 4.34 3.85 3.46
CA GLU A 46 4.43 5.28 3.15
C GLU A 46 4.72 5.52 1.66
N GLU A 47 5.74 4.85 1.12
CA GLU A 47 6.11 4.94 -0.31
C GLU A 47 4.96 4.46 -1.21
N GLY A 48 4.24 3.41 -0.82
CA GLY A 48 3.07 2.94 -1.55
C GLY A 48 1.92 3.95 -1.56
N CYS A 49 1.57 4.53 -0.41
CA CYS A 49 0.48 5.50 -0.29
C CYS A 49 0.79 6.81 -1.03
N ASN A 50 2.02 7.33 -0.89
CA ASN A 50 2.47 8.58 -1.51
C ASN A 50 2.35 8.55 -3.05
N VAL A 51 2.55 7.39 -3.67
CA VAL A 51 2.33 7.21 -5.12
C VAL A 51 0.92 7.62 -5.51
N CYS A 52 -0.10 7.19 -4.76
CA CYS A 52 -1.47 7.53 -5.09
C CYS A 52 -1.86 8.97 -4.74
N GLU A 53 -1.21 9.58 -3.75
CA GLU A 53 -1.37 11.00 -3.47
C GLU A 53 -0.82 11.87 -4.60
N ILE A 54 0.34 11.50 -5.17
CA ILE A 54 0.98 12.22 -6.28
C ILE A 54 0.25 11.97 -7.60
N MET A 55 -0.10 10.71 -7.89
CA MET A 55 -0.76 10.33 -9.14
C MET A 55 -2.26 10.66 -9.15
N GLN A 56 -2.80 11.13 -8.04
CA GLN A 56 -4.22 11.44 -7.87
C GLN A 56 -5.09 10.24 -8.24
N CYS A 57 -4.84 9.07 -7.63
CA CYS A 57 -5.49 7.80 -7.98
C CYS A 57 -7.03 7.93 -8.03
N ASP A 58 -7.60 7.73 -9.23
CA ASP A 58 -9.02 7.94 -9.56
C ASP A 58 -9.62 9.30 -9.15
N PHE A 59 -8.76 10.32 -8.92
CA PHE A 59 -9.13 11.61 -8.31
C PHE A 59 -9.81 11.48 -6.94
N THR A 60 -9.52 10.38 -6.23
CA THR A 60 -10.04 10.09 -4.88
C THR A 60 -8.97 10.11 -3.79
N VAL A 61 -7.69 10.15 -4.16
CA VAL A 61 -6.55 10.18 -3.25
C VAL A 61 -5.64 11.35 -3.64
N GLY A 62 -5.11 12.07 -2.66
CA GLY A 62 -4.24 13.22 -2.89
C GLY A 62 -4.99 14.50 -3.28
N TYR A 63 -4.21 15.53 -3.59
CA TYR A 63 -4.72 16.87 -3.92
C TYR A 63 -5.54 16.87 -5.22
N GLY A 64 -6.34 17.91 -5.43
CA GLY A 64 -7.08 18.14 -6.70
C GLY A 64 -8.25 17.18 -6.96
N GLY A 65 -8.62 16.35 -5.99
CA GLY A 65 -9.82 15.50 -5.99
C GLY A 65 -10.81 15.90 -4.90
N SER A 66 -12.07 15.45 -5.04
CA SER A 66 -13.12 15.53 -4.00
C SER A 66 -13.19 16.84 -3.18
N PRO A 67 -13.32 18.02 -3.80
CA PRO A 67 -13.46 19.27 -3.05
C PRO A 67 -14.78 19.30 -2.27
N ASP A 68 -14.76 19.96 -1.10
CA ASP A 68 -15.95 20.17 -0.28
C ASP A 68 -16.87 21.28 -0.85
N THR A 69 -17.91 21.67 -0.11
CA THR A 69 -18.87 22.72 -0.55
C THR A 69 -18.24 24.10 -0.72
N SER A 70 -17.08 24.35 -0.12
CA SER A 70 -16.32 25.59 -0.30
C SER A 70 -15.39 25.55 -1.53
N GLY A 71 -15.24 24.36 -2.13
CA GLY A 71 -14.34 24.12 -3.26
C GLY A 71 -12.91 23.75 -2.83
N GLU A 72 -12.67 23.52 -1.54
CA GLU A 72 -11.36 23.14 -1.01
C GLU A 72 -11.23 21.61 -0.93
N THR A 73 -10.11 21.08 -1.43
CA THR A 73 -9.72 19.68 -1.18
C THR A 73 -9.01 19.60 0.15
N THR A 74 -9.57 18.83 1.09
CA THR A 74 -8.94 18.47 2.36
C THR A 74 -8.65 16.97 2.38
N LEU A 75 -7.54 16.56 3.00
CA LEU A 75 -7.03 15.19 2.95
C LEU A 75 -7.01 14.56 4.34
N ASP A 76 -7.33 13.27 4.39
CA ASP A 76 -7.25 12.42 5.57
C ASP A 76 -6.29 11.24 5.28
N ALA A 77 -5.42 10.91 6.23
CA ALA A 77 -4.43 9.83 6.12
C ALA A 77 -4.22 9.11 7.46
#